data_AF-B3EQF0-F1
#
_entry.id   AF-B3EQF0-F1
#
_cell.length_a   1.000
_cell.length_b   1.000
_cell.length_c   1.000
_cell.angle_alpha   90.00
_cell.angle_beta   90.00
_cell.angle_gamma   90.00
#
_symmetry.space_group_name_H-M   'P 1'
#
loop_
_entity.id
_entity.type
_entity.pdbx_description
1 polymer ?
#
loop_
_entity_poly.entity_id
_entity_poly.type
_entity_poly.pdbx_seq_one_letter_code
_entity_poly.pdbx_strand_id
1 'polypeptide(L)'
;MAGVYWASRDIDPAFLGNHHFFIFMYKDEEQAKRVTGRWDGWHVRYRREVNDAGLAVYFTTVGVGTDSSDNIKYKFNPESDIWAINEIAKESNTDALSPDKDLQAVRLSPDVSSHNIPSYEDLMNALLGRIFNFNKNREMGNTITYHLFTQNCSAGVNTVLSTLGFPDAYREQMGEFSGIDMAEESIVGAELYSMAYVGNKHSLELHATGCEYVSRMSSSNKVNFTSIFDALDRGYNGCAYCMKQFDTDRREEPQKLFKLHLIGLACNETEDWSGADSAYLRVNGIRVWGPVRMNNGDAKVLTDVPPIEFTDVARISLFDKDSGTSIVHESVSLDEDDSLGKVSIPGSLAGQGEKSCVFNNDGAHYLLIYKVVEYDVNTGEAVPGTTYQLFLESLKCHETEDFTGADETYMRANNVIVWGPKSMNDGNTRDLTGLDPLGFQGSVRLDLYDKDGDMPSDDDDHLGHFLVTPAVNGQGTQSYTFDGDGARYVLKYHVGEQSPVTEPADYRLKLISLTCHETEDSTGADETYLHVDRVLKWGPRSMNDGNTKSLAGIEPIRFQNSVRLDLYDQDSGSWYDSDDHIDKVIISTGDSGRGTKECKFKGDGASYTLKYEVLS
;
A
#
# COMPACT_ATOMS: atom_id res chain seq x y z
N MET A 1 25.85 5.22 14.74
CA MET A 1 25.21 4.20 13.89
C MET A 1 25.38 4.51 12.42
N ALA A 2 25.11 5.73 11.95
CA ALA A 2 25.26 6.05 10.53
C ALA A 2 26.67 5.71 9.98
N GLY A 3 26.76 5.03 8.85
CA GLY A 3 28.01 4.63 8.23
C GLY A 3 27.86 3.39 7.36
N VAL A 4 28.99 2.83 6.94
CA VAL A 4 29.03 1.58 6.20
C VAL A 4 29.68 0.51 7.06
N TYR A 5 29.13 -0.69 7.04
CA TYR A 5 29.64 -1.84 7.76
C TYR A 5 29.93 -2.98 6.77
N TRP A 6 31.05 -3.66 6.97
CA TRP A 6 31.22 -5.04 6.49
C TRP A 6 30.58 -5.92 7.55
N ALA A 7 29.60 -6.71 7.13
CA ALA A 7 28.90 -7.64 8.00
C ALA A 7 29.05 -9.09 7.55
N SER A 8 28.90 -9.99 8.50
CA SER A 8 28.72 -11.41 8.29
C SER A 8 27.58 -11.96 9.14
N ARG A 9 27.06 -13.11 8.72
CA ARG A 9 26.14 -13.97 9.49
C ARG A 9 26.35 -15.41 9.06
N ASP A 10 26.02 -16.37 9.91
CA ASP A 10 26.02 -17.78 9.57
C ASP A 10 25.04 -18.09 8.41
N ILE A 11 25.44 -19.03 7.54
CA ILE A 11 24.56 -19.56 6.48
C ILE A 11 23.67 -20.65 7.10
N ASP A 12 22.46 -20.29 7.50
CA ASP A 12 21.44 -21.28 7.86
C ASP A 12 20.95 -22.04 6.59
N PRO A 13 20.82 -23.39 6.58
CA PRO A 13 21.17 -24.41 7.59
C PRO A 13 22.51 -25.14 7.34
N ALA A 14 23.33 -24.64 6.41
CA ALA A 14 24.60 -25.25 6.09
C ALA A 14 25.68 -24.69 7.02
N PHE A 15 26.00 -25.42 8.09
CA PHE A 15 27.08 -25.19 9.08
C PHE A 15 28.51 -24.91 8.53
N LEU A 16 28.67 -24.57 7.25
CA LEU A 16 29.93 -24.45 6.54
C LEU A 16 30.05 -23.06 5.88
N GLY A 17 30.09 -22.01 6.70
CA GLY A 17 30.69 -20.74 6.36
C GLY A 17 29.79 -19.51 6.55
N ASN A 18 30.45 -18.35 6.60
CA ASN A 18 29.78 -17.07 6.81
C ASN A 18 29.30 -16.47 5.49
N HIS A 19 28.14 -15.82 5.50
CA HIS A 19 27.65 -14.96 4.44
C HIS A 19 28.10 -13.52 4.68
N HIS A 20 28.98 -12.98 3.83
CA HIS A 20 29.45 -11.59 3.94
C HIS A 20 28.63 -10.64 3.07
N PHE A 21 28.33 -9.46 3.61
CA PHE A 21 27.53 -8.43 2.96
C PHE A 21 27.88 -7.03 3.46
N PHE A 22 27.40 -6.00 2.76
CA PHE A 22 27.48 -4.62 3.23
C PHE A 22 26.19 -4.19 3.94
N ILE A 23 26.33 -3.40 4.99
CA ILE A 23 25.22 -2.64 5.60
C ILE A 23 25.49 -1.14 5.43
N PHE A 24 24.58 -0.45 4.78
CA PHE A 24 24.56 1.00 4.64
C PHE A 24 23.57 1.55 5.66
N MET A 25 24.07 2.09 6.77
CA MET A 25 23.25 2.65 7.85
C MET A 25 23.15 4.16 7.68
N TYR A 26 21.95 4.69 7.49
CA TYR A 26 21.74 6.12 7.26
C TYR A 26 21.52 6.89 8.57
N LYS A 27 21.89 8.16 8.56
CA LYS A 27 21.70 9.07 9.70
C LYS A 27 20.22 9.35 9.96
N ASP A 28 19.47 9.55 8.89
CA ASP A 28 18.07 9.91 8.87
C ASP A 28 17.47 9.48 7.52
N GLU A 29 16.15 9.57 7.42
CA GLU A 29 15.42 9.23 6.21
C GLU A 29 15.84 10.09 5.01
N GLU A 30 16.17 11.36 5.24
CA GLU A 30 16.56 12.28 4.18
C GLU A 30 17.91 11.90 3.58
N GLN A 31 18.88 11.46 4.39
CA GLN A 31 20.11 10.86 3.88
C GLN A 31 19.82 9.58 3.12
N ALA A 32 18.95 8.72 3.63
CA ALA A 32 18.57 7.49 2.94
C ALA A 32 18.02 7.80 1.54
N LYS A 33 17.03 8.69 1.44
CA LYS A 33 16.46 9.17 0.17
C LYS A 33 17.51 9.77 -0.76
N ARG A 34 18.41 10.63 -0.26
CA ARG A 34 19.47 11.23 -1.09
C ARG A 34 20.44 10.18 -1.64
N VAL A 35 20.87 9.22 -0.83
CA VAL A 35 21.81 8.18 -1.26
C VAL A 35 21.11 7.21 -2.20
N THR A 36 19.99 6.61 -1.79
CA THR A 36 19.30 5.60 -2.60
C THR A 36 18.65 6.19 -3.85
N GLY A 37 18.12 7.40 -3.79
CA GLY A 37 17.50 8.10 -4.91
C GLY A 37 18.47 8.42 -6.05
N ARG A 38 19.78 8.57 -5.77
CA ARG A 38 20.81 8.66 -6.81
C ARG A 38 20.95 7.37 -7.63
N TRP A 39 20.47 6.25 -7.11
CA TRP A 39 20.58 4.91 -7.69
C TRP A 39 19.23 4.28 -8.03
N ASP A 40 18.15 5.07 -8.09
CA ASP A 40 16.77 4.60 -8.11
C ASP A 40 16.46 3.62 -9.27
N GLY A 41 17.07 3.83 -10.44
CA GLY A 41 16.93 2.90 -11.58
C GLY A 41 17.63 1.54 -11.41
N TRP A 42 18.20 1.25 -10.24
CA TRP A 42 18.78 -0.04 -9.85
C TRP A 42 18.07 -0.69 -8.65
N HIS A 43 16.90 -0.17 -8.27
CA HIS A 43 16.11 -0.65 -7.14
C HIS A 43 16.88 -0.63 -5.81
N VAL A 44 17.88 0.25 -5.68
CA VAL A 44 18.51 0.52 -4.39
C VAL A 44 17.45 1.20 -3.53
N ARG A 45 16.96 0.49 -2.51
CA ARG A 45 15.94 0.99 -1.59
C ARG A 45 16.48 0.94 -0.18
N TYR A 46 16.09 1.91 0.64
CA TYR A 46 16.29 1.81 2.08
C TYR A 46 15.09 1.10 2.71
N ARG A 47 15.35 0.45 3.84
CA ARG A 47 14.39 -0.07 4.79
C ARG A 47 14.31 0.87 5.97
N ARG A 48 13.15 0.90 6.60
CA ARG A 48 12.90 1.60 7.86
C ARG A 48 12.42 0.55 8.85
N GLU A 49 13.15 0.38 9.94
CA GLU A 49 12.75 -0.45 11.08
C GLU A 49 12.64 0.44 12.32
N VAL A 50 11.76 0.08 13.25
CA VAL A 50 11.65 0.78 14.54
C VAL A 50 12.17 -0.17 15.61
N ASN A 51 13.18 0.28 16.36
CA ASN A 51 13.78 -0.52 17.41
C ASN A 51 12.87 -0.59 18.66
N ASP A 52 13.21 -1.43 19.64
CA ASP A 52 12.40 -1.59 20.86
C ASP A 52 12.29 -0.30 21.71
N ALA A 53 13.21 0.64 21.51
CA ALA A 53 13.18 1.97 22.11
C ALA A 53 12.36 3.01 21.31
N GLY A 54 11.67 2.60 20.24
CA GLY A 54 10.87 3.48 19.37
C GLY A 54 11.68 4.33 18.39
N LEU A 55 13.00 4.10 18.27
CA LEU A 55 13.88 4.80 17.35
C LEU A 55 13.81 4.18 15.95
N ALA A 56 13.52 5.01 14.95
CA ALA A 56 13.56 4.59 13.55
C ALA A 56 15.02 4.47 13.06
N VAL A 57 15.35 3.32 12.48
CA VAL A 57 16.63 2.99 11.86
C VAL A 57 16.40 2.86 10.36
N TYR A 58 17.23 3.52 9.57
CA TYR A 58 17.16 3.51 8.11
C TYR A 58 18.40 2.82 7.56
N PHE A 59 18.23 1.79 6.73
CA PHE A 59 19.37 1.03 6.21
C PHE A 59 19.15 0.40 4.84
N THR A 60 20.21 -0.01 4.17
CA THR A 60 20.19 -0.89 2.99
C THR A 60 21.20 -2.01 3.22
N THR A 61 20.85 -3.25 2.90
CA THR A 61 21.83 -4.36 2.83
C THR A 61 22.18 -4.68 1.40
N VAL A 62 23.43 -5.10 1.17
CA VAL A 62 23.88 -5.57 -0.14
C VAL A 62 24.69 -6.83 0.02
N GLY A 63 24.00 -7.96 -0.16
CA GLY A 63 24.58 -9.30 -0.09
C GLY A 63 25.16 -9.77 -1.42
N VAL A 64 26.14 -10.66 -1.33
CA VAL A 64 26.76 -11.30 -2.49
C VAL A 64 26.28 -12.74 -2.59
N GLY A 65 25.51 -13.06 -3.62
CA GLY A 65 25.00 -14.41 -3.85
C GLY A 65 25.24 -14.88 -5.28
N THR A 66 24.50 -15.90 -5.69
CA THR A 66 24.53 -16.42 -7.06
C THR A 66 23.26 -16.07 -7.85
N ASP A 67 23.40 -16.06 -9.18
CA ASP A 67 22.28 -16.19 -10.12
C ASP A 67 22.03 -17.65 -10.52
N SER A 68 21.07 -17.89 -11.42
CA SER A 68 20.67 -19.23 -11.88
C SER A 68 21.75 -19.98 -12.68
N SER A 69 22.88 -19.33 -12.99
CA SER A 69 24.02 -19.93 -13.67
C SER A 69 25.26 -19.96 -12.77
N ASP A 70 25.03 -19.92 -11.45
CA ASP A 70 26.05 -19.91 -10.41
C ASP A 70 27.07 -18.76 -10.54
N ASN A 71 26.73 -17.68 -11.24
CA ASN A 71 27.61 -16.50 -11.30
C ASN A 71 27.36 -15.59 -10.10
N ILE A 72 28.42 -14.93 -9.63
CA ILE A 72 28.33 -13.92 -8.57
C ILE A 72 27.37 -12.80 -8.98
N LYS A 73 26.48 -12.43 -8.06
CA LYS A 73 25.52 -11.33 -8.20
C LYS A 73 25.34 -10.60 -6.87
N TYR A 74 25.35 -9.27 -6.90
CA TYR A 74 24.93 -8.45 -5.78
C TYR A 74 23.40 -8.38 -5.69
N LYS A 75 22.87 -8.60 -4.48
CA LYS A 75 21.44 -8.56 -4.17
C LYS A 75 21.21 -7.48 -3.13
N PHE A 76 20.28 -6.57 -3.41
CA PHE A 76 19.89 -5.51 -2.48
C PHE A 76 18.78 -6.01 -1.56
N ASN A 77 18.90 -5.73 -0.27
CA ASN A 77 17.94 -6.10 0.75
C ASN A 77 17.51 -7.58 0.70
N PRO A 78 18.43 -8.57 0.62
CA PRO A 78 18.04 -9.97 0.78
C PRO A 78 17.33 -10.15 2.13
N GLU A 79 16.26 -10.95 2.13
CA GLU A 79 15.41 -11.13 3.31
C GLU A 79 16.20 -11.59 4.54
N SER A 80 17.07 -12.57 4.36
CA SER A 80 18.00 -13.07 5.38
C SER A 80 18.96 -12.00 5.91
N ASP A 81 19.42 -11.06 5.08
CA ASP A 81 20.32 -9.99 5.53
C ASP A 81 19.56 -8.89 6.28
N ILE A 82 18.28 -8.69 5.93
CA ILE A 82 17.39 -7.80 6.68
C ILE A 82 17.11 -8.40 8.06
N TRP A 83 16.85 -9.70 8.15
CA TRP A 83 16.59 -10.39 9.41
C TRP A 83 17.75 -10.27 10.39
N ALA A 84 18.99 -10.42 9.92
CA ALA A 84 20.19 -10.18 10.73
C ALA A 84 20.22 -8.75 11.32
N ILE A 85 19.77 -7.73 10.59
CA ILE A 85 19.72 -6.35 11.12
C ILE A 85 18.64 -6.19 12.19
N ASN A 86 17.55 -6.95 12.11
CA ASN A 86 16.50 -6.91 13.13
C ASN A 86 17.04 -7.34 14.51
N GLU A 87 18.14 -8.08 14.59
CA GLU A 87 18.80 -8.40 15.86
C GLU A 87 19.39 -7.17 16.56
N ILE A 88 19.94 -6.24 15.78
CA ILE A 88 20.46 -4.97 16.32
C ILE A 88 19.31 -4.03 16.66
N ALA A 89 18.20 -4.11 15.94
CA ALA A 89 17.04 -3.26 16.16
C ALA A 89 16.11 -3.77 17.29
N LYS A 90 16.05 -5.06 17.59
CA LYS A 90 15.08 -5.61 18.55
C LYS A 90 15.82 -6.37 19.64
N GLU A 91 16.02 -5.71 20.78
CA GLU A 91 16.67 -6.26 21.99
C GLU A 91 15.99 -7.55 22.49
N SER A 92 14.70 -7.76 22.19
CA SER A 92 13.95 -8.94 22.64
C SER A 92 14.04 -10.19 21.75
N ASN A 93 14.80 -10.19 20.64
CA ASN A 93 14.71 -11.24 19.62
C ASN A 93 15.74 -12.40 19.75
N THR A 94 16.46 -12.48 20.87
CA THR A 94 17.57 -13.43 21.07
C THR A 94 17.16 -14.77 21.70
N ASP A 95 16.27 -15.54 21.08
CA ASP A 95 16.12 -16.97 21.43
C ASP A 95 17.32 -17.77 20.90
N ALA A 96 18.16 -18.34 21.77
CA ALA A 96 19.38 -19.07 21.38
C ALA A 96 19.16 -20.29 20.45
N LEU A 97 17.92 -20.68 20.19
CA LEU A 97 17.56 -21.85 19.37
C LEU A 97 16.94 -21.52 18.01
N SER A 98 16.62 -20.26 17.68
CA SER A 98 16.15 -19.97 16.32
C SER A 98 17.35 -19.88 15.36
N PRO A 99 17.28 -20.53 14.17
CA PRO A 99 18.36 -20.46 13.18
C PRO A 99 18.59 -19.01 12.71
N ASP A 100 19.87 -18.63 12.53
CA ASP A 100 20.41 -17.35 11.97
C ASP A 100 20.87 -16.17 12.88
N LYS A 101 21.33 -16.44 14.11
CA LYS A 101 21.50 -15.40 15.16
C LYS A 101 22.90 -14.90 15.53
N ASP A 102 23.73 -14.53 14.58
CA ASP A 102 25.08 -14.07 14.89
C ASP A 102 25.56 -12.91 14.02
N LEU A 103 24.72 -11.90 13.77
CA LEU A 103 25.19 -10.73 13.01
C LEU A 103 26.46 -10.13 13.63
N GLN A 104 27.56 -10.23 12.89
CA GLN A 104 28.79 -9.52 13.19
C GLN A 104 28.97 -8.42 12.17
N ALA A 105 29.29 -7.22 12.64
CA ALA A 105 29.43 -6.07 11.77
C ALA A 105 30.56 -5.17 12.25
N VAL A 106 31.50 -4.88 11.35
CA VAL A 106 32.59 -3.95 11.60
C VAL A 106 32.38 -2.70 10.76
N ARG A 107 32.38 -1.54 11.43
CA ARG A 107 32.19 -0.24 10.76
C ARG A 107 33.46 0.15 10.02
N LEU A 108 33.33 0.45 8.73
CA LEU A 108 34.43 0.89 7.89
C LEU A 108 34.75 2.36 8.14
N SER A 109 36.02 2.74 8.03
CA SER A 109 36.46 4.13 8.13
C SER A 109 36.80 4.70 6.75
N PRO A 110 36.15 5.79 6.29
CA PRO A 110 36.45 6.40 5.00
C PRO A 110 37.91 6.90 4.92
N ASP A 111 38.49 7.32 6.05
CA ASP A 111 39.84 7.89 6.12
C ASP A 111 40.97 6.88 5.82
N VAL A 112 40.65 5.58 5.83
CA VAL A 112 41.62 4.51 5.55
C VAL A 112 41.81 4.28 4.05
N SER A 113 40.85 4.69 3.24
CA SER A 113 40.95 4.61 1.79
C SER A 113 42.09 5.49 1.26
N SER A 114 42.88 4.97 0.33
CA SER A 114 43.83 5.80 -0.44
C SER A 114 43.16 6.74 -1.43
N HIS A 115 41.85 6.56 -1.70
CA HIS A 115 41.05 7.58 -2.36
C HIS A 115 40.58 8.60 -1.32
N ASN A 116 40.59 9.88 -1.69
CA ASN A 116 40.07 10.95 -0.84
C ASN A 116 38.53 10.84 -0.76
N ILE A 117 38.02 10.12 0.25
CA ILE A 117 36.59 9.92 0.51
C ILE A 117 36.25 10.75 1.77
N PRO A 118 35.72 11.98 1.62
CA PRO A 118 35.67 12.93 2.74
C PRO A 118 34.54 12.68 3.73
N SER A 119 33.58 11.80 3.42
CA SER A 119 32.45 11.51 4.29
C SER A 119 31.94 10.07 4.15
N TYR A 120 31.11 9.65 5.11
CA TYR A 120 30.38 8.38 5.00
C TYR A 120 29.42 8.35 3.82
N GLU A 121 28.78 9.47 3.48
CA GLU A 121 27.88 9.53 2.33
C GLU A 121 28.65 9.32 1.02
N ASP A 122 29.87 9.87 0.93
CA ASP A 122 30.76 9.63 -0.21
C ASP A 122 31.26 8.19 -0.26
N LEU A 123 31.54 7.57 0.90
CA LEU A 123 31.88 6.15 0.97
C LEU A 123 30.72 5.27 0.49
N MET A 124 29.50 5.55 0.94
CA MET A 124 28.30 4.83 0.50
C MET A 124 28.14 4.91 -1.02
N ASN A 125 28.24 6.12 -1.59
CA ASN A 125 28.15 6.34 -3.03
C ASN A 125 29.29 5.66 -3.81
N ALA A 126 30.53 5.69 -3.28
CA ALA A 126 31.67 5.05 -3.93
C ALA A 126 31.51 3.52 -4.00
N LEU A 127 31.06 2.90 -2.90
CA LEU A 127 30.80 1.46 -2.83
C LEU A 127 29.65 1.05 -3.76
N LEU A 128 28.52 1.75 -3.69
CA LEU A 128 27.38 1.51 -4.59
C LEU A 128 27.78 1.67 -6.06
N GLY A 129 28.69 2.59 -6.37
CA GLY A 129 29.24 2.75 -7.71
C GLY A 129 30.07 1.56 -8.18
N ARG A 130 30.90 0.96 -7.32
CA ARG A 130 31.64 -0.27 -7.68
C ARG A 130 30.71 -1.45 -7.89
N ILE A 131 29.70 -1.60 -7.05
CA ILE A 131 28.68 -2.66 -7.16
C ILE A 131 27.86 -2.48 -8.45
N PHE A 132 27.50 -1.24 -8.77
CA PHE A 132 26.84 -0.90 -10.02
C PHE A 132 27.70 -1.28 -11.24
N ASN A 133 29.00 -0.95 -11.22
CA ASN A 133 29.93 -1.28 -12.30
C ASN A 133 30.00 -2.79 -12.52
N PHE A 134 30.10 -3.55 -11.43
CA PHE A 134 30.09 -5.02 -11.47
C PHE A 134 28.85 -5.54 -12.15
N ASN A 135 27.67 -5.09 -11.72
CA ASN A 135 26.43 -5.57 -12.31
C ASN A 135 26.29 -5.16 -13.79
N LYS A 136 26.78 -3.98 -14.19
CA LYS A 136 26.82 -3.58 -15.61
C LYS A 136 27.76 -4.44 -16.44
N ASN A 137 28.93 -4.79 -15.91
CA ASN A 137 29.83 -5.74 -16.55
C ASN A 137 29.15 -7.11 -16.73
N ARG A 138 28.42 -7.59 -15.72
CA ARG A 138 27.64 -8.82 -15.79
C ARG A 138 26.54 -8.76 -16.86
N GLU A 139 25.82 -7.64 -16.99
CA GLU A 139 24.83 -7.44 -18.07
C GLU A 139 25.45 -7.47 -19.47
N MET A 140 26.72 -7.09 -19.60
CA MET A 140 27.49 -7.20 -20.85
C MET A 140 28.05 -8.61 -21.09
N GLY A 141 27.79 -9.57 -20.21
CA GLY A 141 28.29 -10.94 -20.29
C GLY A 141 29.64 -11.16 -19.62
N ASN A 142 30.22 -10.15 -18.98
CA ASN A 142 31.44 -10.30 -18.17
C ASN A 142 31.02 -10.84 -16.79
N THR A 143 30.87 -12.15 -16.68
CA THR A 143 30.46 -12.84 -15.45
C THR A 143 31.63 -13.58 -14.81
N ILE A 144 31.46 -13.95 -13.53
CA ILE A 144 32.39 -14.81 -12.82
C ILE A 144 31.62 -15.85 -12.01
N THR A 145 32.02 -17.11 -12.12
CA THR A 145 31.40 -18.24 -11.43
C THR A 145 31.74 -18.21 -9.95
N TYR A 146 30.76 -18.54 -9.11
CA TYR A 146 30.92 -18.63 -7.68
C TYR A 146 31.71 -19.88 -7.30
N HIS A 147 32.68 -19.73 -6.41
CA HIS A 147 33.46 -20.81 -5.84
C HIS A 147 33.65 -20.59 -4.34
N LEU A 148 33.23 -21.57 -3.54
CA LEU A 148 33.20 -21.50 -2.07
C LEU A 148 34.53 -21.06 -1.43
N PHE A 149 35.68 -21.48 -1.98
CA PHE A 149 37.00 -21.23 -1.41
C PHE A 149 37.76 -20.04 -2.03
N THR A 150 37.23 -19.41 -3.09
CA THR A 150 37.96 -18.35 -3.81
C THR A 150 37.07 -17.20 -4.26
N GLN A 151 36.01 -17.47 -4.99
CA GLN A 151 35.14 -16.48 -5.64
C GLN A 151 33.76 -16.53 -4.98
N ASN A 152 33.67 -16.08 -3.74
CA ASN A 152 32.47 -16.19 -2.93
C ASN A 152 31.99 -14.81 -2.43
N CYS A 153 31.15 -14.81 -1.40
CA CYS A 153 30.59 -13.58 -0.84
C CYS A 153 31.64 -12.67 -0.17
N SER A 154 32.56 -13.23 0.62
CA SER A 154 33.65 -12.47 1.26
C SER A 154 34.57 -11.86 0.20
N ALA A 155 34.96 -12.63 -0.82
CA ALA A 155 35.79 -12.16 -1.91
C ALA A 155 35.14 -11.02 -2.70
N GLY A 156 33.81 -11.05 -2.89
CA GLY A 156 33.06 -9.96 -3.51
C GLY A 156 33.15 -8.66 -2.71
N VAL A 157 32.79 -8.70 -1.42
CA VAL A 157 32.88 -7.55 -0.50
C VAL A 157 34.30 -7.00 -0.44
N ASN A 158 35.27 -7.90 -0.26
CA ASN A 158 36.68 -7.58 -0.19
C ASN A 158 37.20 -6.87 -1.44
N THR A 159 36.77 -7.33 -2.62
CA THR A 159 37.15 -6.72 -3.89
C THR A 159 36.63 -5.30 -4.02
N VAL A 160 35.38 -5.05 -3.63
CA VAL A 160 34.81 -3.71 -3.66
C VAL A 160 35.68 -2.75 -2.84
N LEU A 161 36.09 -3.15 -1.63
CA LEU A 161 37.00 -2.37 -0.79
C LEU A 161 38.38 -2.18 -1.43
N SER A 162 38.96 -3.24 -1.99
CA SER A 162 40.25 -3.17 -2.68
C SER A 162 40.21 -2.19 -3.87
N THR A 163 39.13 -2.18 -4.65
CA THR A 163 38.94 -1.24 -5.78
C THR A 163 38.68 0.21 -5.35
N LEU A 164 38.40 0.42 -4.06
CA LEU A 164 38.37 1.72 -3.41
C LEU A 164 39.66 2.02 -2.65
N GLY A 165 40.73 1.24 -2.85
CA GLY A 165 42.04 1.57 -2.34
C GLY A 165 42.19 1.40 -0.83
N PHE A 166 41.36 0.56 -0.20
CA PHE A 166 41.56 0.12 1.18
C PHE A 166 42.75 -0.85 1.24
N PRO A 167 43.74 -0.61 2.14
CA PRO A 167 44.92 -1.47 2.25
C PRO A 167 44.58 -2.91 2.65
N ASP A 168 45.36 -3.86 2.15
CA ASP A 168 45.17 -5.31 2.37
C ASP A 168 45.05 -5.65 3.86
N ALA A 169 46.00 -5.20 4.69
CA ALA A 169 45.99 -5.44 6.13
C ALA A 169 44.76 -4.88 6.85
N TYR A 170 44.16 -3.80 6.35
CA TYR A 170 42.91 -3.29 6.90
C TYR A 170 41.72 -4.15 6.49
N ARG A 171 41.68 -4.59 5.22
CA ARG A 171 40.60 -5.44 4.73
C ARG A 171 40.60 -6.81 5.41
N GLU A 172 41.76 -7.43 5.58
CA GLU A 172 41.95 -8.65 6.38
C GLU A 172 41.39 -8.43 7.79
N GLN A 173 41.85 -7.38 8.50
CA GLN A 173 41.36 -7.10 9.86
C GLN A 173 39.84 -6.89 9.96
N MET A 174 39.20 -6.25 8.97
CA MET A 174 37.77 -5.97 9.00
C MET A 174 36.91 -7.14 8.49
N GLY A 175 37.51 -8.07 7.76
CA GLY A 175 36.86 -9.25 7.17
C GLY A 175 36.79 -10.45 8.11
N GLU A 176 37.61 -10.43 9.18
CA GLU A 176 37.72 -11.51 10.17
C GLU A 176 36.52 -11.51 11.12
N PHE A 177 35.65 -12.50 10.95
CA PHE A 177 34.51 -12.77 11.81
C PHE A 177 34.67 -14.12 12.51
N SER A 178 33.84 -14.42 13.51
CA SER A 178 33.86 -15.77 14.07
C SER A 178 33.23 -16.75 13.09
N GLY A 179 33.79 -17.95 12.95
CA GLY A 179 33.22 -19.00 12.09
C GLY A 179 34.21 -19.51 11.07
N ILE A 180 33.70 -20.11 10.00
CA ILE A 180 34.51 -20.54 8.85
C ILE A 180 34.45 -19.44 7.80
N ASP A 181 35.38 -18.50 7.88
CA ASP A 181 35.57 -17.48 6.86
C ASP A 181 36.49 -18.01 5.77
N MET A 182 35.94 -18.18 4.57
CA MET A 182 36.71 -18.65 3.41
C MET A 182 36.84 -17.52 2.41
N ALA A 183 38.01 -17.40 1.78
CA ALA A 183 38.30 -16.49 0.66
C ALA A 183 38.23 -14.99 0.95
N GLU A 184 38.24 -14.56 2.22
CA GLU A 184 38.26 -13.13 2.56
C GLU A 184 39.49 -12.39 2.04
N GLU A 185 40.59 -13.12 1.81
CA GLU A 185 41.84 -12.63 1.23
C GLU A 185 41.77 -12.57 -0.31
N SER A 186 40.77 -13.22 -0.91
CA SER A 186 40.64 -13.34 -2.36
C SER A 186 40.05 -12.07 -2.98
N ILE A 187 40.45 -11.83 -4.23
CA ILE A 187 39.97 -10.73 -5.06
C ILE A 187 39.34 -11.31 -6.33
N VAL A 188 38.14 -10.84 -6.64
CA VAL A 188 37.33 -11.19 -7.80
C VAL A 188 37.60 -10.19 -8.90
N GLY A 189 38.43 -10.51 -9.90
CA GLY A 189 38.66 -9.72 -11.13
C GLY A 189 38.35 -8.22 -11.02
N ALA A 190 39.26 -7.42 -10.46
CA ALA A 190 39.02 -6.01 -10.14
C ALA A 190 38.52 -5.17 -11.33
N GLU A 191 38.85 -5.60 -12.56
CA GLU A 191 38.33 -5.05 -13.81
C GLU A 191 36.80 -5.08 -13.90
N LEU A 192 36.14 -6.08 -13.31
CA LEU A 192 34.67 -6.19 -13.28
C LEU A 192 34.04 -5.05 -12.48
N TYR A 193 34.74 -4.50 -11.49
CA TYR A 193 34.27 -3.39 -10.65
C TYR A 193 34.66 -2.02 -11.23
N SER A 194 35.41 -2.01 -12.32
CA SER A 194 35.80 -0.81 -13.03
C SER A 194 34.95 -0.64 -14.29
N MET A 195 34.53 0.59 -14.54
CA MET A 195 33.91 0.95 -15.80
C MET A 195 34.41 2.34 -16.18
N ALA A 196 34.84 2.50 -17.42
CA ALA A 196 35.12 3.81 -17.96
C ALA A 196 33.81 4.39 -18.52
N TYR A 197 33.62 5.69 -18.32
CA TYR A 197 32.53 6.45 -18.89
C TYR A 197 33.08 7.51 -19.82
N VAL A 198 32.31 7.81 -20.87
CA VAL A 198 32.68 8.81 -21.86
C VAL A 198 31.53 9.80 -21.96
N GLY A 199 31.78 11.03 -21.54
CA GLY A 199 30.88 12.15 -21.75
C GLY A 199 31.16 12.87 -23.07
N ASN A 200 30.13 13.37 -23.71
CA ASN A 200 30.23 14.29 -24.84
C ASN A 200 30.20 15.73 -24.33
N LYS A 201 31.31 16.46 -24.38
CA LYS A 201 31.35 17.86 -23.87
C LYS A 201 30.44 18.85 -24.60
N HIS A 202 29.87 18.48 -25.76
CA HIS A 202 28.95 19.33 -26.51
C HIS A 202 27.48 19.05 -26.16
N SER A 203 27.05 17.79 -26.16
CA SER A 203 25.66 17.44 -25.78
C SER A 203 25.48 17.27 -24.28
N LEU A 204 26.58 17.18 -23.53
CA LEU A 204 26.61 16.78 -22.13
C LEU A 204 26.04 15.38 -21.86
N GLU A 205 25.90 14.52 -22.86
CA GLU A 205 25.49 13.13 -22.64
C GLU A 205 26.65 12.27 -22.11
N LEU A 206 26.38 11.43 -21.11
CA LEU A 206 27.27 10.48 -20.48
C LEU A 206 26.95 9.05 -20.95
N HIS A 207 27.98 8.36 -21.42
CA HIS A 207 27.85 7.01 -21.94
C HIS A 207 28.77 6.02 -21.22
N ALA A 208 28.35 4.76 -21.14
CA ALA A 208 29.27 3.66 -20.91
C ALA A 208 30.25 3.52 -22.09
N THR A 209 31.52 3.15 -21.85
CA THR A 209 32.55 3.07 -22.91
C THR A 209 32.17 2.13 -24.08
N GLY A 210 31.38 1.08 -23.83
CA GLY A 210 30.88 0.16 -24.86
C GLY A 210 29.68 0.65 -25.66
N CYS A 211 29.16 1.85 -25.39
CA CYS A 211 27.97 2.37 -26.07
C CYS A 211 28.26 2.71 -27.54
N GLU A 212 27.37 2.32 -28.45
CA GLU A 212 27.50 2.61 -29.88
C GLU A 212 27.69 4.12 -30.16
N TYR A 213 27.01 5.00 -29.41
CA TYR A 213 27.14 6.45 -29.57
C TYR A 213 28.55 6.97 -29.26
N VAL A 214 29.31 6.30 -28.39
CA VAL A 214 30.72 6.64 -28.12
C VAL A 214 31.58 6.40 -29.37
N SER A 215 31.29 5.37 -30.16
CA SER A 215 32.02 5.11 -31.41
C SER A 215 31.78 6.19 -32.48
N ARG A 216 30.60 6.83 -32.45
CA ARG A 216 30.19 7.90 -33.36
C ARG A 216 30.65 9.30 -32.90
N MET A 217 31.07 9.43 -31.64
CA MET A 217 31.51 10.69 -31.06
C MET A 217 32.91 11.06 -31.56
N SER A 218 33.08 12.32 -31.99
CA SER A 218 34.41 12.86 -32.33
C SER A 218 35.36 12.76 -31.12
N SER A 219 36.60 12.31 -31.34
CA SER A 219 37.62 12.21 -30.28
C SER A 219 37.83 13.54 -29.55
N SER A 220 37.67 14.67 -30.24
CA SER A 220 37.78 16.00 -29.63
C SER A 220 36.66 16.34 -28.64
N ASN A 221 35.52 15.64 -28.72
CA ASN A 221 34.35 15.86 -27.86
C ASN A 221 34.25 14.88 -26.69
N LYS A 222 35.08 13.83 -26.67
CA LYS A 222 35.11 12.82 -25.60
C LYS A 222 35.76 13.38 -24.35
N VAL A 223 35.12 13.19 -23.20
CA VAL A 223 35.65 13.44 -21.86
C VAL A 223 35.53 12.14 -21.08
N ASN A 224 36.65 11.60 -20.62
CA ASN A 224 36.66 10.34 -19.89
C ASN A 224 36.39 10.59 -18.40
N PHE A 225 35.54 9.76 -17.82
CA PHE A 225 35.25 9.74 -16.39
C PHE A 225 35.49 8.34 -15.84
N THR A 226 36.01 8.28 -14.62
CA THR A 226 36.19 7.04 -13.84
C THR A 226 35.06 6.83 -12.84
N SER A 227 34.15 7.81 -12.72
CA SER A 227 32.99 7.82 -11.83
C SER A 227 31.80 8.44 -12.56
N ILE A 228 30.63 7.82 -12.43
CA ILE A 228 29.37 8.37 -12.94
C ILE A 228 29.09 9.71 -12.26
N PHE A 229 29.25 9.79 -10.94
CA PHE A 229 28.92 11.01 -10.21
C PHE A 229 29.86 12.17 -10.50
N ASP A 230 31.14 11.91 -10.78
CA ASP A 230 32.04 12.98 -11.23
C ASP A 230 31.56 13.58 -12.58
N ALA A 231 30.95 12.77 -13.44
CA ALA A 231 30.33 13.26 -14.66
C ALA A 231 29.02 14.01 -14.38
N LEU A 232 28.12 13.45 -13.56
CA LEU A 232 26.82 14.06 -13.22
C LEU A 232 27.00 15.39 -12.49
N ASP A 233 27.93 15.46 -11.52
CA ASP A 233 28.26 16.69 -10.77
C ASP A 233 28.84 17.79 -11.68
N ARG A 234 29.41 17.42 -12.82
CA ARG A 234 29.87 18.35 -13.87
C ARG A 234 28.78 18.68 -14.90
N GLY A 235 27.53 18.31 -14.62
CA GLY A 235 26.36 18.65 -15.43
C GLY A 235 26.14 17.74 -16.64
N TYR A 236 26.77 16.55 -16.69
CA TYR A 236 26.45 15.57 -17.72
C TYR A 236 25.14 14.86 -17.39
N ASN A 237 24.35 14.54 -18.42
CA ASN A 237 23.13 13.76 -18.35
C ASN A 237 23.38 12.32 -18.85
N GLY A 238 22.76 11.30 -18.27
CA GLY A 238 22.87 9.92 -18.75
C GLY A 238 22.31 9.74 -20.16
N CYS A 239 23.02 9.01 -21.01
CA CYS A 239 22.51 8.63 -22.32
C CYS A 239 21.25 7.74 -22.23
N ALA A 240 20.19 8.14 -22.94
CA ALA A 240 18.89 7.47 -23.06
C ALA A 240 18.90 5.99 -23.49
N TYR A 241 20.06 5.44 -23.86
CA TYR A 241 20.22 4.07 -24.32
C TYR A 241 21.04 3.22 -23.35
N CYS A 242 22.26 3.65 -23.02
CA CYS A 242 23.19 2.87 -22.20
C CYS A 242 23.19 3.27 -20.71
N MET A 243 22.65 4.44 -20.38
CA MET A 243 22.63 5.02 -19.03
C MET A 243 21.23 5.55 -18.69
N LYS A 244 20.19 4.85 -19.14
CA LYS A 244 18.77 5.23 -19.01
C LYS A 244 18.38 5.73 -17.62
N GLN A 245 18.87 5.07 -16.58
CA GLN A 245 18.57 5.40 -15.18
C GLN A 245 19.09 6.79 -14.76
N PHE A 246 20.10 7.32 -15.45
CA PHE A 246 20.69 8.64 -15.23
C PHE A 246 20.28 9.67 -16.28
N ASP A 247 19.41 9.29 -17.24
CA ASP A 247 18.87 10.20 -18.24
C ASP A 247 17.74 11.03 -17.63
N THR A 248 17.94 12.34 -17.48
CA THR A 248 16.97 13.30 -16.97
C THR A 248 16.10 13.89 -18.07
N ASP A 249 16.52 13.85 -19.33
CA ASP A 249 15.80 14.46 -20.47
C ASP A 249 14.57 13.63 -20.86
N ARG A 250 14.54 12.33 -20.52
CA ARG A 250 13.36 11.46 -20.65
C ARG A 250 12.52 11.34 -19.39
N ARG A 251 12.89 12.00 -18.28
CA ARG A 251 12.06 12.06 -17.07
C ARG A 251 10.89 13.06 -17.20
N GLU A 252 10.56 13.50 -18.41
CA GLU A 252 9.38 14.34 -18.68
C GLU A 252 8.05 13.57 -18.61
N GLU A 253 8.04 12.24 -18.53
CA GLU A 253 6.93 11.59 -17.82
C GLU A 253 7.32 11.55 -16.34
N PRO A 254 6.64 12.31 -15.46
CA PRO A 254 6.86 12.17 -14.03
C PRO A 254 6.71 10.68 -13.73
N GLN A 255 7.73 10.06 -13.14
CA GLN A 255 7.63 8.66 -12.75
C GLN A 255 6.40 8.54 -11.89
N LYS A 256 5.34 7.94 -12.43
CA LYS A 256 4.10 7.75 -11.69
C LYS A 256 4.40 6.73 -10.62
N LEU A 257 4.33 7.16 -9.37
CA LEU A 257 4.40 6.25 -8.24
C LEU A 257 2.99 5.75 -7.98
N PHE A 258 2.81 4.44 -7.97
CA PHE A 258 1.55 3.83 -7.61
C PHE A 258 1.70 3.13 -6.27
N LYS A 259 0.64 3.16 -5.45
CA LYS A 259 0.53 2.26 -4.30
C LYS A 259 -0.66 1.33 -4.49
N LEU A 260 -0.39 0.05 -4.28
CA LEU A 260 -1.36 -1.01 -4.23
C LEU A 260 -1.88 -1.12 -2.80
N HIS A 261 -3.18 -0.93 -2.62
CA HIS A 261 -3.86 -1.14 -1.35
C HIS A 261 -4.61 -2.47 -1.42
N LEU A 262 -4.24 -3.42 -0.57
CA LEU A 262 -4.96 -4.67 -0.43
C LEU A 262 -6.14 -4.45 0.53
N ILE A 263 -7.34 -4.87 0.15
CA ILE A 263 -8.57 -4.56 0.90
C ILE A 263 -9.11 -5.81 1.58
N GLY A 264 -9.21 -6.91 0.84
CA GLY A 264 -9.69 -8.17 1.40
C GLY A 264 -9.35 -9.37 0.52
N LEU A 265 -9.31 -10.55 1.12
CA LEU A 265 -9.11 -11.83 0.46
C LEU A 265 -10.19 -12.81 0.93
N ALA A 266 -10.95 -13.38 -0.01
CA ALA A 266 -11.97 -14.39 0.25
C ALA A 266 -11.57 -15.74 -0.36
N CYS A 267 -11.71 -16.82 0.39
CA CYS A 267 -11.56 -18.19 -0.05
C CYS A 267 -12.93 -18.74 -0.40
N ASN A 268 -13.16 -19.10 -1.66
CA ASN A 268 -14.37 -19.82 -2.06
C ASN A 268 -14.14 -21.33 -2.03
N GLU A 269 -12.95 -21.76 -2.43
CA GLU A 269 -12.53 -23.18 -2.48
C GLU A 269 -11.04 -23.27 -2.11
N THR A 270 -10.70 -24.19 -1.21
CA THR A 270 -9.34 -24.56 -0.82
C THR A 270 -8.78 -25.57 -1.82
N GLU A 271 -7.46 -25.61 -1.97
CA GLU A 271 -6.77 -26.63 -2.79
C GLU A 271 -6.92 -28.03 -2.17
N ASP A 272 -6.84 -28.11 -0.85
CA ASP A 272 -6.88 -29.37 -0.13
C ASP A 272 -8.24 -30.09 -0.26
N TRP A 273 -8.21 -31.36 -0.68
CA TRP A 273 -9.38 -32.26 -0.61
C TRP A 273 -9.97 -32.30 0.81
N SER A 274 -9.10 -32.19 1.82
CA SER A 274 -9.50 -32.04 3.21
C SER A 274 -8.47 -31.19 3.95
N GLY A 275 -8.83 -29.97 4.28
CA GLY A 275 -7.87 -29.07 4.90
C GLY A 275 -8.32 -27.63 4.81
N ALA A 276 -7.50 -26.75 5.35
CA ALA A 276 -7.66 -25.31 5.24
C ALA A 276 -6.31 -24.79 4.81
N ASP A 277 -6.26 -23.97 3.77
CA ASP A 277 -5.00 -23.46 3.25
C ASP A 277 -4.38 -22.50 4.28
N SER A 278 -3.07 -22.55 4.46
CA SER A 278 -2.28 -21.55 5.18
C SER A 278 -1.86 -20.41 4.25
N ALA A 279 -2.87 -19.75 3.67
CA ALA A 279 -2.73 -18.75 2.63
C ALA A 279 -1.81 -17.57 3.01
N TYR A 280 -0.94 -17.16 2.09
CA TYR A 280 -0.13 -15.95 2.21
C TYR A 280 0.10 -15.26 0.86
N LEU A 281 0.29 -13.94 0.87
CA LEU A 281 0.47 -13.12 -0.34
C LEU A 281 1.90 -12.63 -0.49
N ARG A 282 2.44 -12.70 -1.70
CA ARG A 282 3.65 -11.97 -2.12
C ARG A 282 3.31 -10.90 -3.15
N VAL A 283 3.89 -9.72 -3.00
CA VAL A 283 3.85 -8.65 -4.01
C VAL A 283 5.26 -8.33 -4.46
N ASN A 284 5.51 -8.44 -5.75
CA ASN A 284 6.83 -8.33 -6.38
C ASN A 284 7.87 -9.26 -5.72
N GLY A 285 7.43 -10.45 -5.29
CA GLY A 285 8.26 -11.47 -4.66
C GLY A 285 8.47 -11.31 -3.15
N ILE A 286 8.01 -10.21 -2.55
CA ILE A 286 8.11 -9.96 -1.10
C ILE A 286 6.82 -10.42 -0.43
N ARG A 287 6.89 -11.25 0.63
CA ARG A 287 5.70 -11.60 1.42
C ARG A 287 5.19 -10.35 2.15
N VAL A 288 3.91 -10.03 1.97
CA VAL A 288 3.27 -8.82 2.52
C VAL A 288 2.12 -9.13 3.48
N TRP A 289 1.61 -10.36 3.46
CA TRP A 289 0.52 -10.83 4.32
C TRP A 289 0.59 -12.35 4.47
N GLY A 290 0.08 -12.88 5.60
CA GLY A 290 0.06 -14.30 5.91
C GLY A 290 1.38 -14.85 6.47
N PRO A 291 1.45 -16.17 6.78
CA PRO A 291 0.40 -17.18 6.54
C PRO A 291 -0.78 -17.06 7.51
N VAL A 292 -1.99 -17.28 7.00
CA VAL A 292 -3.24 -17.36 7.77
C VAL A 292 -4.04 -18.54 7.27
N ARG A 293 -4.59 -19.32 8.20
CA ARG A 293 -5.47 -20.44 7.89
C ARG A 293 -6.80 -19.95 7.30
N MET A 294 -7.19 -20.45 6.13
CA MET A 294 -8.38 -20.10 5.36
C MET A 294 -9.14 -21.38 4.96
N ASN A 295 -10.42 -21.46 5.32
CA ASN A 295 -11.34 -22.53 4.89
C ASN A 295 -12.27 -22.01 3.78
N ASN A 296 -12.98 -22.92 3.11
CA ASN A 296 -14.07 -22.56 2.17
C ASN A 296 -15.07 -21.60 2.83
N GLY A 297 -15.28 -20.44 2.20
CA GLY A 297 -16.16 -19.37 2.68
C GLY A 297 -15.48 -18.34 3.58
N ASP A 298 -14.24 -18.57 4.03
CA ASP A 298 -13.54 -17.61 4.88
C ASP A 298 -13.17 -16.33 4.10
N ALA A 299 -13.27 -15.18 4.77
CA ALA A 299 -12.77 -13.90 4.26
C ALA A 299 -11.91 -13.19 5.31
N LYS A 300 -10.89 -12.45 4.84
CA LYS A 300 -10.01 -11.63 5.66
C LYS A 300 -9.93 -10.22 5.11
N VAL A 301 -10.01 -9.25 6.02
CA VAL A 301 -9.72 -7.84 5.72
C VAL A 301 -8.20 -7.66 5.71
N LEU A 302 -7.69 -6.96 4.69
CA LEU A 302 -6.27 -6.72 4.46
C LEU A 302 -5.86 -5.26 4.66
N THR A 303 -6.74 -4.44 5.25
CA THR A 303 -6.50 -3.00 5.45
C THR A 303 -5.31 -2.68 6.35
N ASP A 304 -4.87 -3.65 7.17
CA ASP A 304 -3.68 -3.51 8.02
C ASP A 304 -2.37 -3.74 7.24
N VAL A 305 -2.43 -4.22 5.99
CA VAL A 305 -1.26 -4.33 5.12
C VAL A 305 -0.92 -2.93 4.60
N PRO A 306 0.30 -2.41 4.87
CA PRO A 306 0.69 -1.09 4.38
C PRO A 306 0.62 -1.01 2.85
N PRO A 307 0.24 0.15 2.26
CA PRO A 307 0.20 0.31 0.81
C PRO A 307 1.55 0.02 0.15
N ILE A 308 1.55 -0.76 -0.93
CA ILE A 308 2.76 -1.32 -1.54
C ILE A 308 3.13 -0.52 -2.79
N GLU A 309 4.32 0.06 -2.81
CA GLU A 309 4.80 0.92 -3.90
C GLU A 309 5.26 0.13 -5.13
N PHE A 310 4.82 0.58 -6.30
CA PHE A 310 5.25 0.08 -7.61
C PHE A 310 5.17 1.19 -8.69
N THR A 311 5.91 1.02 -9.79
CA THR A 311 6.06 2.06 -10.82
C THR A 311 5.33 1.76 -12.14
N ASP A 312 5.01 0.48 -12.40
CA ASP A 312 4.35 0.07 -13.64
C ASP A 312 3.39 -1.07 -13.38
N VAL A 313 3.91 -2.23 -12.94
CA VAL A 313 3.09 -3.42 -12.65
C VAL A 313 3.46 -3.98 -11.28
N ALA A 314 2.46 -4.17 -10.42
CA ALA A 314 2.57 -4.98 -9.23
C ALA A 314 2.24 -6.44 -9.57
N ARG A 315 3.18 -7.37 -9.32
CA ARG A 315 2.97 -8.81 -9.50
C ARG A 315 2.60 -9.43 -8.18
N ILE A 316 1.37 -9.91 -8.06
CA ILE A 316 0.89 -10.58 -6.85
C ILE A 316 0.90 -12.09 -7.09
N SER A 317 1.37 -12.83 -6.10
CA SER A 317 1.26 -14.27 -6.04
C SER A 317 0.59 -14.66 -4.72
N LEU A 318 -0.33 -15.62 -4.79
CA LEU A 318 -0.92 -16.27 -3.61
C LEU A 318 -0.33 -17.67 -3.49
N PHE A 319 -0.05 -18.07 -2.26
CA PHE A 319 0.52 -19.37 -1.94
C PHE A 319 -0.18 -19.99 -0.74
N ASP A 320 -0.19 -21.32 -0.69
CA ASP A 320 -0.41 -22.10 0.52
C ASP A 320 0.93 -22.45 1.16
N LYS A 321 1.01 -22.36 2.48
CA LYS A 321 2.17 -22.84 3.24
C LYS A 321 1.83 -24.21 3.81
N ASP A 322 2.38 -25.26 3.21
CA ASP A 322 2.27 -26.60 3.75
C ASP A 322 2.74 -26.65 5.22
N SER A 323 1.83 -27.05 6.10
CA SER A 323 2.21 -27.45 7.45
C SER A 323 2.92 -28.80 7.31
N GLY A 324 4.25 -28.78 7.13
CA GLY A 324 5.11 -29.93 6.82
C GLY A 324 5.09 -31.12 7.79
N THR A 325 3.94 -31.74 8.03
CA THR A 325 3.76 -32.94 8.86
C THR A 325 3.53 -34.19 8.01
N SER A 326 4.04 -34.24 6.78
CA SER A 326 4.11 -35.51 6.05
C SER A 326 5.36 -36.26 6.49
N ILE A 327 5.21 -37.04 7.56
CA ILE A 327 6.20 -38.02 8.03
C ILE A 327 6.20 -39.18 7.02
N VAL A 328 6.92 -39.04 5.92
CA VAL A 328 7.22 -40.18 5.06
C VAL A 328 8.69 -40.16 4.69
N HIS A 329 9.37 -41.21 5.15
CA HIS A 329 10.72 -41.60 4.80
C HIS A 329 10.83 -41.77 3.28
N GLU A 330 11.19 -40.72 2.54
CA GLU A 330 12.05 -40.80 1.35
C GLU A 330 12.40 -39.39 0.88
N SER A 331 13.67 -39.22 0.50
CA SER A 331 14.39 -37.98 0.25
C SER A 331 13.91 -37.21 -0.98
N VAL A 332 12.71 -36.63 -0.90
CA VAL A 332 12.21 -35.60 -1.83
C VAL A 332 12.07 -34.31 -1.01
N SER A 333 12.60 -33.19 -1.52
CA SER A 333 12.58 -31.89 -0.85
C SER A 333 11.13 -31.45 -0.57
N LEU A 334 10.72 -31.59 0.68
CA LEU A 334 9.44 -31.14 1.22
C LEU A 334 9.57 -29.68 1.67
N ASP A 335 9.55 -28.70 0.77
CA ASP A 335 9.49 -27.27 1.17
C ASP A 335 9.04 -26.24 0.12
N GLU A 336 8.50 -26.63 -1.04
CA GLU A 336 7.98 -25.62 -1.98
C GLU A 336 6.52 -25.30 -1.64
N ASP A 337 6.28 -24.14 -1.02
CA ASP A 337 4.94 -23.56 -0.81
C ASP A 337 4.11 -23.61 -2.12
N ASP A 338 2.91 -24.20 -2.09
CA ASP A 338 2.08 -24.38 -3.28
C ASP A 338 1.54 -23.05 -3.82
N SER A 339 1.71 -22.83 -5.12
CA SER A 339 1.35 -21.56 -5.77
C SER A 339 -0.12 -21.54 -6.20
N LEU A 340 -1.01 -21.05 -5.34
CA LEU A 340 -2.46 -20.89 -5.60
C LEU A 340 -2.81 -19.91 -6.74
N GLY A 341 -1.85 -19.08 -7.18
CA GLY A 341 -1.98 -18.34 -8.44
C GLY A 341 -1.15 -17.06 -8.50
N LYS A 342 -1.14 -16.41 -9.67
CA LYS A 342 -0.41 -15.15 -9.92
C LYS A 342 -1.24 -14.18 -10.74
N VAL A 343 -1.19 -12.90 -10.40
CA VAL A 343 -1.87 -11.82 -11.13
C VAL A 343 -0.93 -10.62 -11.29
N SER A 344 -1.16 -9.84 -12.35
CA SER A 344 -0.42 -8.61 -12.62
C SER A 344 -1.37 -7.43 -12.60
N ILE A 345 -1.09 -6.44 -11.76
CA ILE A 345 -1.92 -5.26 -11.56
C ILE A 345 -1.16 -4.05 -12.13
N PRO A 346 -1.58 -3.51 -13.29
CA PRO A 346 -0.93 -2.35 -13.89
C PRO A 346 -1.32 -1.06 -13.18
N GLY A 347 -0.41 -0.09 -13.18
CA GLY A 347 -0.60 1.25 -12.62
C GLY A 347 -1.68 2.04 -13.35
N SER A 348 -2.02 1.66 -14.59
CA SER A 348 -3.16 2.20 -15.34
C SER A 348 -4.51 1.98 -14.67
N LEU A 349 -4.59 1.10 -13.65
CA LEU A 349 -5.77 0.95 -12.80
C LEU A 349 -5.88 2.03 -11.72
N ALA A 350 -4.89 2.92 -11.59
CA ALA A 350 -4.93 4.01 -10.62
C ALA A 350 -6.18 4.87 -10.79
N GLY A 351 -6.86 5.15 -9.67
CA GLY A 351 -8.09 5.95 -9.68
C GLY A 351 -9.32 5.23 -10.24
N GLN A 352 -9.20 3.96 -10.65
CA GLN A 352 -10.34 3.13 -11.06
C GLN A 352 -11.01 2.39 -9.89
N GLY A 353 -10.66 2.75 -8.66
CA GLY A 353 -11.35 2.35 -7.43
C GLY A 353 -10.98 0.94 -7.01
N GLU A 354 -11.90 0.32 -6.29
CA GLU A 354 -11.78 -1.09 -5.92
C GLU A 354 -11.97 -1.96 -7.16
N LYS A 355 -11.06 -2.90 -7.31
CA LYS A 355 -11.04 -3.95 -8.31
C LYS A 355 -10.92 -5.30 -7.61
N SER A 356 -11.22 -6.35 -8.33
CA SER A 356 -10.97 -7.70 -7.87
C SER A 356 -10.22 -8.52 -8.91
N CYS A 357 -9.52 -9.54 -8.44
CA CYS A 357 -8.90 -10.57 -9.27
C CYS A 357 -9.00 -11.92 -8.58
N VAL A 358 -8.91 -12.98 -9.38
CA VAL A 358 -9.13 -14.35 -8.90
C VAL A 358 -7.83 -15.15 -9.01
N PHE A 359 -7.53 -15.95 -7.99
CA PHE A 359 -6.48 -16.96 -7.99
C PHE A 359 -7.14 -18.35 -8.05
N ASN A 360 -6.94 -19.05 -9.17
CA ASN A 360 -7.62 -20.31 -9.49
C ASN A 360 -6.64 -21.42 -9.89
N ASN A 361 -5.46 -21.46 -9.26
CA ASN A 361 -4.50 -22.53 -9.51
C ASN A 361 -4.66 -23.63 -8.46
N ASP A 362 -4.36 -24.85 -8.88
CA ASP A 362 -4.34 -26.04 -8.02
C ASP A 362 -5.66 -26.36 -7.28
N GLY A 363 -6.79 -26.10 -7.93
CA GLY A 363 -8.10 -26.40 -7.33
C GLY A 363 -8.58 -25.40 -6.27
N ALA A 364 -7.71 -24.50 -5.80
CA ALA A 364 -8.12 -23.37 -4.99
C ALA A 364 -8.89 -22.32 -5.82
N HIS A 365 -9.78 -21.56 -5.17
CA HIS A 365 -10.49 -20.42 -5.75
C HIS A 365 -10.55 -19.25 -4.76
N TYR A 366 -9.66 -18.28 -4.92
CA TYR A 366 -9.60 -17.07 -4.07
C TYR A 366 -9.95 -15.80 -4.83
N LEU A 367 -10.69 -14.90 -4.18
CA LEU A 367 -11.00 -13.56 -4.66
C LEU A 367 -10.24 -12.51 -3.85
N LEU A 368 -9.33 -11.77 -4.49
CA LEU A 368 -8.64 -10.63 -3.89
C LEU A 368 -9.30 -9.33 -4.31
N ILE A 369 -9.64 -8.49 -3.34
CA ILE A 369 -10.14 -7.11 -3.52
C ILE A 369 -8.98 -6.15 -3.23
N TYR A 370 -8.74 -5.22 -4.15
CA TYR A 370 -7.64 -4.26 -4.09
C TYR A 370 -8.02 -2.92 -4.73
N LYS A 371 -7.22 -1.88 -4.49
CA LYS A 371 -7.26 -0.64 -5.28
C LYS A 371 -5.86 -0.13 -5.60
N VAL A 372 -5.74 0.60 -6.69
CA VAL A 372 -4.50 1.28 -7.09
C VAL A 372 -4.69 2.79 -6.97
N VAL A 373 -3.72 3.45 -6.35
CA VAL A 373 -3.71 4.90 -6.16
C VAL A 373 -2.41 5.45 -6.73
N GLU A 374 -2.50 6.48 -7.57
CA GLU A 374 -1.35 7.24 -8.06
C GLU A 374 -0.94 8.26 -6.99
N TYR A 375 0.36 8.45 -6.80
CA TYR A 375 0.96 9.38 -5.86
C TYR A 375 1.90 10.32 -6.61
N ASP A 376 1.88 11.59 -6.21
CA ASP A 376 2.85 12.56 -6.67
C ASP A 376 4.20 12.24 -6.02
N VAL A 377 5.23 12.04 -6.85
CA VAL A 377 6.58 11.67 -6.37
C VAL A 377 7.27 12.77 -5.58
N ASN A 378 6.88 14.03 -5.76
CA ASN A 378 7.50 15.16 -5.09
C ASN A 378 6.85 15.41 -3.73
N THR A 379 5.52 15.30 -3.64
CA THR A 379 4.79 15.57 -2.40
C THR A 379 4.55 14.31 -1.57
N GLY A 380 4.57 13.13 -2.19
CA GLY A 380 4.16 11.88 -1.55
C GLY A 380 2.65 11.80 -1.27
N GLU A 381 1.87 12.76 -1.78
CA GLU A 381 0.41 12.78 -1.64
C GLU A 381 -0.25 11.99 -2.76
N ALA A 382 -1.43 11.42 -2.47
CA ALA A 382 -2.21 10.75 -3.50
C ALA A 382 -2.66 11.78 -4.54
N VAL A 383 -2.41 11.51 -5.82
CA VAL A 383 -2.97 12.31 -6.91
C VAL A 383 -4.49 12.13 -6.84
N PRO A 384 -5.27 13.21 -6.65
CA PRO A 384 -6.72 13.10 -6.57
C PRO A 384 -7.22 12.42 -7.84
N GLY A 385 -7.85 11.25 -7.70
CA GLY A 385 -8.46 10.58 -8.83
C GLY A 385 -9.54 11.46 -9.44
N THR A 386 -9.74 11.38 -10.76
CA THR A 386 -10.93 11.96 -11.40
C THR A 386 -12.15 11.49 -10.62
N THR A 387 -12.91 12.45 -10.09
CA THR A 387 -14.11 12.13 -9.33
C THR A 387 -15.27 12.04 -10.31
N TYR A 388 -16.09 11.01 -10.14
CA TYR A 388 -17.26 10.74 -10.95
C TYR A 388 -18.52 10.91 -10.11
N GLN A 389 -19.64 11.13 -10.77
CA GLN A 389 -20.95 11.17 -10.15
C GLN A 389 -21.79 10.03 -10.73
N LEU A 390 -22.36 9.23 -9.85
CA LEU A 390 -23.36 8.21 -10.18
C LEU A 390 -24.75 8.80 -9.97
N PHE A 391 -25.55 8.79 -11.03
CA PHE A 391 -26.92 9.25 -11.04
C PHE A 391 -27.84 8.04 -11.09
N LEU A 392 -28.66 7.87 -10.05
CA LEU A 392 -29.69 6.84 -10.02
C LEU A 392 -30.95 7.38 -10.70
N GLU A 393 -31.51 6.64 -11.64
CA GLU A 393 -32.67 7.11 -12.42
C GLU A 393 -33.96 6.43 -11.99
N SER A 394 -33.98 5.10 -11.92
CA SER A 394 -35.19 4.37 -11.52
C SER A 394 -34.89 2.97 -11.03
N LEU A 395 -35.65 2.49 -10.06
CA LEU A 395 -35.65 1.08 -9.63
C LEU A 395 -37.02 0.46 -9.93
N LYS A 396 -37.04 -0.64 -10.68
CA LYS A 396 -38.26 -1.37 -11.04
C LYS A 396 -38.25 -2.76 -10.42
N CYS A 397 -39.29 -3.09 -9.66
CA CYS A 397 -39.56 -4.45 -9.20
C CYS A 397 -40.29 -5.22 -10.30
N HIS A 398 -39.79 -6.41 -10.62
CA HIS A 398 -40.44 -7.37 -11.51
C HIS A 398 -41.05 -8.55 -10.76
N GLU A 399 -40.40 -8.97 -9.67
CA GLU A 399 -40.76 -10.09 -8.81
C GLU A 399 -40.23 -9.76 -7.40
N THR A 400 -41.09 -9.82 -6.39
CA THR A 400 -40.75 -9.76 -4.96
C THR A 400 -40.19 -11.10 -4.47
N GLU A 401 -39.37 -11.10 -3.41
CA GLU A 401 -38.95 -12.34 -2.72
C GLU A 401 -40.16 -12.98 -2.02
N ASP A 402 -40.99 -12.11 -1.44
CA ASP A 402 -42.01 -12.47 -0.49
C ASP A 402 -43.25 -13.08 -1.16
N PHE A 403 -43.66 -14.29 -0.74
CA PHE A 403 -44.90 -14.92 -1.24
C PHE A 403 -46.16 -14.17 -0.80
N THR A 404 -46.08 -13.41 0.30
CA THR A 404 -47.18 -12.59 0.83
C THR A 404 -46.66 -11.31 1.45
N GLY A 405 -46.49 -10.27 0.64
CA GLY A 405 -45.95 -9.03 1.18
C GLY A 405 -45.58 -8.09 0.06
N ALA A 406 -44.97 -6.98 0.43
CA ALA A 406 -44.39 -6.04 -0.51
C ALA A 406 -43.06 -5.60 0.07
N ASP A 407 -41.95 -6.04 -0.52
CA ASP A 407 -40.59 -5.79 -0.08
C ASP A 407 -40.39 -4.36 0.44
N GLU A 408 -39.85 -4.21 1.65
CA GLU A 408 -39.41 -2.95 2.25
C GLU A 408 -38.04 -2.51 1.72
N THR A 409 -37.91 -2.50 0.39
CA THR A 409 -36.63 -2.37 -0.30
C THR A 409 -35.84 -1.12 0.07
N TYR A 410 -34.53 -1.27 0.30
CA TYR A 410 -33.59 -0.17 0.41
C TYR A 410 -32.27 -0.45 -0.32
N MET A 411 -31.50 0.60 -0.62
CA MET A 411 -30.24 0.51 -1.35
C MET A 411 -29.10 1.13 -0.55
N ARG A 412 -27.97 0.43 -0.47
CA ARG A 412 -26.72 0.93 0.09
C ARG A 412 -25.72 1.23 -1.02
N ALA A 413 -24.99 2.32 -0.89
CA ALA A 413 -23.79 2.63 -1.67
C ALA A 413 -22.58 2.64 -0.74
N ASN A 414 -21.62 1.74 -0.96
CA ASN A 414 -20.46 1.54 -0.07
C ASN A 414 -20.90 1.46 1.41
N ASN A 415 -21.91 0.62 1.71
CA ASN A 415 -22.53 0.43 3.03
C ASN A 415 -23.30 1.63 3.62
N VAL A 416 -23.52 2.71 2.86
CA VAL A 416 -24.36 3.84 3.28
C VAL A 416 -25.72 3.74 2.60
N ILE A 417 -26.81 3.73 3.35
CA ILE A 417 -28.16 3.75 2.77
C ILE A 417 -28.34 5.06 1.98
N VAL A 418 -28.57 4.94 0.66
CA VAL A 418 -28.76 6.06 -0.27
C VAL A 418 -30.20 6.20 -0.73
N TRP A 419 -31.02 5.16 -0.55
CA TRP A 419 -32.43 5.14 -0.88
C TRP A 419 -33.17 4.09 -0.05
N GLY A 420 -34.45 4.31 0.24
CA GLY A 420 -35.29 3.39 1.03
C GLY A 420 -35.22 3.61 2.56
N PRO A 421 -35.90 2.76 3.35
CA PRO A 421 -36.78 1.67 2.90
C PRO A 421 -38.07 2.18 2.28
N LYS A 422 -38.58 1.46 1.27
CA LYS A 422 -39.86 1.73 0.59
C LYS A 422 -40.48 0.43 0.15
N SER A 423 -41.75 0.23 0.50
CA SER A 423 -42.56 -0.88 -0.01
C SER A 423 -42.59 -0.91 -1.55
N MET A 424 -42.29 -2.08 -2.11
CA MET A 424 -42.24 -2.41 -3.53
C MET A 424 -43.02 -3.69 -3.79
N ASN A 425 -43.97 -3.65 -4.73
CA ASN A 425 -44.66 -4.84 -5.24
C ASN A 425 -44.25 -5.12 -6.68
N ASP A 426 -44.57 -6.31 -7.17
CA ASP A 426 -44.49 -6.67 -8.59
C ASP A 426 -44.99 -5.56 -9.52
N GLY A 427 -44.13 -5.17 -10.46
CA GLY A 427 -44.41 -4.14 -11.45
C GLY A 427 -44.27 -2.70 -10.94
N ASN A 428 -43.97 -2.46 -9.66
CA ASN A 428 -43.71 -1.13 -9.14
C ASN A 428 -42.44 -0.53 -9.76
N THR A 429 -42.44 0.78 -9.94
CA THR A 429 -41.26 1.53 -10.37
C THR A 429 -41.14 2.79 -9.53
N ARG A 430 -39.93 3.04 -9.01
CA ARG A 430 -39.60 4.23 -8.23
C ARG A 430 -38.68 5.11 -9.05
N ASP A 431 -39.03 6.38 -9.13
CA ASP A 431 -38.19 7.42 -9.70
C ASP A 431 -37.12 7.81 -8.67
N LEU A 432 -35.86 7.73 -9.07
CA LEU A 432 -34.69 8.04 -8.26
C LEU A 432 -33.99 9.33 -8.70
N THR A 433 -34.48 10.00 -9.75
CA THR A 433 -33.85 11.20 -10.32
C THR A 433 -33.81 12.41 -9.37
N GLY A 434 -34.58 12.37 -8.28
CA GLY A 434 -34.55 13.38 -7.22
C GLY A 434 -33.47 13.17 -6.15
N LEU A 435 -32.69 12.08 -6.21
CA LEU A 435 -31.57 11.84 -5.30
C LEU A 435 -30.35 12.65 -5.73
N ASP A 436 -29.58 13.11 -4.74
CA ASP A 436 -28.29 13.74 -5.00
C ASP A 436 -27.34 12.72 -5.67
N PRO A 437 -26.57 13.12 -6.70
CA PRO A 437 -25.62 12.23 -7.35
C PRO A 437 -24.56 11.74 -6.37
N LEU A 438 -24.24 10.45 -6.42
CA LEU A 438 -23.26 9.84 -5.53
C LEU A 438 -21.86 10.09 -6.09
N GLY A 439 -21.09 10.93 -5.41
CA GLY A 439 -19.68 11.17 -5.74
C GLY A 439 -18.83 9.93 -5.43
N PHE A 440 -18.02 9.49 -6.38
CA PHE A 440 -17.12 8.37 -6.18
C PHE A 440 -15.79 8.54 -6.93
N GLN A 441 -14.73 8.01 -6.34
CA GLN A 441 -13.43 7.87 -6.99
C GLN A 441 -13.24 6.40 -7.34
N GLY A 442 -13.44 6.10 -8.62
CA GLY A 442 -13.05 4.84 -9.21
C GLY A 442 -14.03 3.68 -9.12
N SER A 443 -14.69 3.39 -8.00
CA SER A 443 -15.86 2.51 -8.03
C SER A 443 -16.80 2.78 -6.88
N VAL A 444 -18.07 2.42 -7.07
CA VAL A 444 -19.07 2.41 -6.01
C VAL A 444 -19.81 1.09 -6.08
N ARG A 445 -19.81 0.37 -4.95
CA ARG A 445 -20.59 -0.84 -4.75
C ARG A 445 -22.00 -0.43 -4.35
N LEU A 446 -22.99 -0.90 -5.10
CA LEU A 446 -24.39 -0.77 -4.75
C LEU A 446 -24.91 -2.14 -4.30
N ASP A 447 -25.54 -2.18 -3.15
CA ASP A 447 -26.20 -3.34 -2.59
C ASP A 447 -27.70 -3.03 -2.46
N LEU A 448 -28.56 -3.97 -2.84
CA LEU A 448 -30.00 -3.88 -2.68
C LEU A 448 -30.43 -4.90 -1.63
N TYR A 449 -31.30 -4.47 -0.73
CA TYR A 449 -31.81 -5.29 0.35
C TYR A 449 -33.33 -5.19 0.43
N ASP A 450 -33.95 -6.25 0.90
CA ASP A 450 -35.26 -6.21 1.52
C ASP A 450 -35.11 -6.03 3.03
N LYS A 451 -36.06 -5.37 3.67
CA LYS A 451 -36.08 -5.25 5.13
C LYS A 451 -37.22 -6.09 5.65
N ASP A 452 -36.91 -7.29 6.12
CA ASP A 452 -37.94 -8.15 6.69
C ASP A 452 -38.59 -7.47 7.90
N GLY A 453 -39.90 -7.68 8.06
CA GLY A 453 -40.71 -7.02 9.08
C GLY A 453 -40.14 -7.19 10.49
N ASP A 454 -40.60 -6.40 11.47
CA ASP A 454 -39.99 -6.24 12.81
C ASP A 454 -39.95 -7.52 13.74
N MET A 455 -39.88 -8.74 13.19
CA MET A 455 -39.63 -9.95 13.94
C MET A 455 -38.16 -9.96 14.40
N PRO A 456 -37.89 -10.01 15.71
CA PRO A 456 -36.52 -9.94 16.22
C PRO A 456 -35.77 -11.26 15.97
N SER A 457 -35.34 -11.52 14.73
CA SER A 457 -34.32 -12.51 14.33
C SER A 457 -34.10 -12.66 12.82
N ASP A 458 -34.84 -11.99 11.94
CA ASP A 458 -34.53 -12.01 10.50
C ASP A 458 -33.52 -10.91 10.16
N ASP A 459 -32.46 -11.30 9.44
CA ASP A 459 -31.49 -10.37 8.89
C ASP A 459 -32.04 -9.90 7.54
N ASP A 460 -31.96 -8.60 7.24
CA ASP A 460 -32.36 -8.03 5.94
C ASP A 460 -31.85 -8.85 4.73
N ASP A 461 -32.76 -9.33 3.89
CA ASP A 461 -32.43 -10.18 2.74
C ASP A 461 -31.61 -9.43 1.68
N HIS A 462 -30.48 -10.03 1.27
CA HIS A 462 -29.58 -9.43 0.28
C HIS A 462 -30.00 -9.77 -1.14
N LEU A 463 -30.83 -8.90 -1.73
CA LEU A 463 -31.35 -9.03 -3.09
C LEU A 463 -30.28 -8.92 -4.20
N GLY A 464 -29.06 -8.49 -3.84
CA GLY A 464 -27.88 -8.57 -4.69
C GLY A 464 -27.00 -7.32 -4.63
N HIS A 465 -25.90 -7.35 -5.39
CA HIS A 465 -24.97 -6.22 -5.45
C HIS A 465 -24.39 -6.02 -6.84
N PHE A 466 -23.86 -4.82 -7.10
CA PHE A 466 -23.10 -4.54 -8.31
C PHE A 466 -22.09 -3.41 -8.13
N LEU A 467 -21.06 -3.44 -8.98
CA LEU A 467 -19.99 -2.46 -8.95
C LEU A 467 -20.10 -1.50 -10.14
N VAL A 468 -20.33 -0.22 -9.88
CA VAL A 468 -20.23 0.84 -10.89
C VAL A 468 -18.77 1.28 -10.97
N THR A 469 -18.25 1.45 -12.19
CA THR A 469 -16.89 1.95 -12.44
C THR A 469 -16.88 3.07 -13.49
N PRO A 470 -15.83 3.91 -13.57
CA PRO A 470 -15.65 4.93 -14.60
C PRO A 470 -15.68 4.40 -16.03
N ALA A 471 -15.53 3.09 -16.24
CA ALA A 471 -15.59 2.51 -17.57
C ALA A 471 -16.93 2.80 -18.27
N VAL A 472 -18.02 2.99 -17.51
CA VAL A 472 -19.34 3.34 -18.06
C VAL A 472 -19.61 4.86 -18.13
N ASN A 473 -18.64 5.69 -17.75
CA ASN A 473 -18.76 7.15 -17.88
C ASN A 473 -19.04 7.55 -19.34
N GLY A 474 -20.01 8.43 -19.55
CA GLY A 474 -20.38 8.91 -20.88
C GLY A 474 -21.08 7.89 -21.78
N GLN A 475 -21.34 6.67 -21.31
CA GLN A 475 -22.08 5.65 -22.08
C GLN A 475 -23.61 5.84 -22.05
N GLY A 476 -24.09 6.90 -21.38
CA GLY A 476 -25.52 7.16 -21.16
C GLY A 476 -26.14 6.24 -20.10
N THR A 477 -27.47 6.14 -20.10
CA THR A 477 -28.22 5.29 -19.17
C THR A 477 -27.86 3.82 -19.34
N GLN A 478 -27.37 3.24 -18.25
CA GLN A 478 -27.10 1.82 -18.06
C GLN A 478 -28.25 1.15 -17.32
N SER A 479 -28.23 -0.19 -17.27
CA SER A 479 -29.16 -0.97 -16.45
C SER A 479 -28.46 -2.14 -15.79
N TYR A 480 -28.84 -2.44 -14.54
CA TYR A 480 -28.37 -3.61 -13.81
C TYR A 480 -29.58 -4.37 -13.22
N THR A 481 -29.50 -5.70 -13.17
CA THR A 481 -30.53 -6.55 -12.58
C THR A 481 -30.01 -7.15 -11.29
N PHE A 482 -30.72 -6.92 -10.19
CA PHE A 482 -30.55 -7.65 -8.94
C PHE A 482 -31.50 -8.85 -8.97
N ASP A 483 -30.96 -10.05 -8.88
CA ASP A 483 -31.66 -11.34 -9.00
C ASP A 483 -31.33 -12.29 -7.83
N GLY A 484 -30.94 -11.72 -6.69
CA GLY A 484 -30.72 -12.43 -5.44
C GLY A 484 -32.04 -12.74 -4.74
N ASP A 485 -32.00 -13.83 -3.98
CA ASP A 485 -33.07 -14.29 -3.09
C ASP A 485 -34.45 -14.38 -3.75
N GLY A 486 -34.55 -14.95 -4.95
CA GLY A 486 -35.84 -15.11 -5.63
C GLY A 486 -36.50 -13.81 -6.12
N ALA A 487 -36.03 -12.64 -5.72
CA ALA A 487 -36.50 -11.36 -6.21
C ALA A 487 -35.89 -10.98 -7.56
N ARG A 488 -36.51 -10.01 -8.24
CA ARG A 488 -35.99 -9.44 -9.49
C ARG A 488 -36.21 -7.94 -9.60
N TYR A 489 -35.14 -7.18 -9.44
CA TYR A 489 -35.14 -5.73 -9.56
C TYR A 489 -34.26 -5.24 -10.72
N VAL A 490 -34.71 -4.22 -11.45
CA VAL A 490 -33.92 -3.57 -12.50
C VAL A 490 -33.67 -2.11 -12.14
N LEU A 491 -32.41 -1.75 -11.92
CA LEU A 491 -31.95 -0.39 -11.71
C LEU A 491 -31.50 0.23 -13.02
N LYS A 492 -31.94 1.46 -13.29
CA LYS A 492 -31.38 2.35 -14.31
C LYS A 492 -30.53 3.43 -13.66
N TYR A 493 -29.35 3.68 -14.23
CA TYR A 493 -28.38 4.64 -13.72
C TYR A 493 -27.48 5.17 -14.83
N HIS A 494 -26.76 6.27 -14.61
CA HIS A 494 -25.66 6.68 -15.48
C HIS A 494 -24.49 7.27 -14.67
N VAL A 495 -23.32 7.35 -15.31
CA VAL A 495 -22.10 7.93 -14.74
C VAL A 495 -21.69 9.14 -15.57
N GLY A 496 -21.43 10.25 -14.89
CA GLY A 496 -20.82 11.44 -15.46
C GLY A 496 -19.51 11.79 -14.74
N GLU A 497 -18.58 12.42 -15.45
CA GLU A 497 -17.46 13.11 -14.81
C GLU A 497 -18.00 14.25 -13.95
N GLN A 498 -17.51 14.32 -12.71
CA GLN A 498 -17.72 15.53 -11.93
C GLN A 498 -16.96 16.63 -12.65
N SER A 499 -17.69 17.64 -13.14
CA SER A 499 -17.05 18.83 -13.73
C SER A 499 -15.97 19.32 -12.78
N PRO A 500 -14.75 19.63 -13.28
CA PRO A 500 -13.64 20.02 -12.43
C PRO A 500 -14.14 21.10 -11.49
N VAL A 501 -14.11 20.79 -10.20
CA VAL A 501 -14.60 21.69 -9.17
C VAL A 501 -13.75 22.95 -9.30
N THR A 502 -14.31 24.00 -9.89
CA THR A 502 -13.81 25.36 -9.69
C THR A 502 -13.67 25.52 -8.19
N GLU A 503 -12.43 25.67 -7.70
CA GLU A 503 -12.01 25.90 -6.30
C GLU A 503 -13.11 25.56 -5.28
N PRO A 504 -13.02 24.42 -4.56
CA PRO A 504 -14.11 23.93 -3.75
C PRO A 504 -14.64 25.04 -2.86
N ALA A 505 -15.90 25.42 -3.08
CA ALA A 505 -16.56 26.42 -2.26
C ALA A 505 -16.49 25.96 -0.79
N ASP A 506 -15.95 26.83 0.08
CA ASP A 506 -15.71 26.57 1.50
C ASP A 506 -17.03 26.67 2.28
N TYR A 507 -17.93 25.71 2.06
CA TYR A 507 -19.19 25.67 2.79
C TYR A 507 -18.96 25.35 4.26
N ARG A 508 -19.71 26.03 5.12
CA ARG A 508 -19.63 25.88 6.56
C ARG A 508 -21.01 25.68 7.17
N LEU A 509 -21.21 24.55 7.86
CA LEU A 509 -22.40 24.26 8.64
C LEU A 509 -22.30 24.95 10.00
N LYS A 510 -23.19 25.90 10.25
CA LYS A 510 -23.34 26.58 11.54
C LYS A 510 -24.52 25.97 12.30
N LEU A 511 -24.23 25.34 13.43
CA LEU A 511 -25.24 24.81 14.35
C LEU A 511 -25.76 25.93 15.26
N ILE A 512 -27.09 26.05 15.41
CA ILE A 512 -27.72 27.17 16.13
C ILE A 512 -28.31 26.71 17.46
N SER A 513 -29.21 25.73 17.43
CA SER A 513 -29.87 25.21 18.64
C SER A 513 -30.46 23.84 18.43
N LEU A 514 -30.48 23.03 19.48
CA LEU A 514 -31.21 21.76 19.54
C LEU A 514 -32.34 21.89 20.55
N THR A 515 -33.55 21.51 20.14
CA THR A 515 -34.76 21.51 20.98
C THR A 515 -35.27 20.08 21.14
N CYS A 516 -35.41 19.61 22.37
CA CYS A 516 -36.09 18.37 22.72
C CYS A 516 -37.60 18.63 22.82
N HIS A 517 -38.41 17.80 22.18
CA HIS A 517 -39.87 17.84 22.24
C HIS A 517 -40.45 16.68 23.04
N GLU A 518 -39.80 15.53 22.98
CA GLU A 518 -40.19 14.28 23.64
C GLU A 518 -38.89 13.54 23.98
N THR A 519 -38.69 13.20 25.26
CA THR A 519 -37.60 12.33 25.75
C THR A 519 -37.96 10.86 25.57
N GLU A 520 -36.96 10.01 25.35
CA GLU A 520 -37.15 8.55 25.33
C GLU A 520 -37.54 8.01 26.71
N ASP A 521 -36.90 8.56 27.74
CA ASP A 521 -36.97 8.05 29.09
C ASP A 521 -38.35 8.26 29.75
N SER A 522 -38.95 7.16 30.22
CA SER A 522 -40.15 7.22 31.06
C SER A 522 -39.90 7.90 32.41
N THR A 523 -38.65 7.91 32.87
CA THR A 523 -38.19 8.64 34.05
C THR A 523 -36.74 9.08 33.85
N GLY A 524 -36.51 10.33 33.49
CA GLY A 524 -35.15 10.78 33.23
C GLY A 524 -35.16 11.97 32.29
N ALA A 525 -33.96 12.39 31.91
CA ALA A 525 -33.76 13.43 30.94
C ALA A 525 -32.64 12.96 30.04
N ASP A 526 -32.90 12.80 28.75
CA ASP A 526 -31.93 12.33 27.77
C ASP A 526 -30.57 13.05 27.90
N GLU A 527 -29.49 12.29 27.96
CA GLU A 527 -28.10 12.74 27.96
C GLU A 527 -27.58 13.02 26.53
N THR A 528 -28.35 13.79 25.77
CA THR A 528 -28.18 13.94 24.32
C THR A 528 -26.77 14.40 23.88
N TYR A 529 -26.26 13.81 22.80
CA TYR A 529 -25.06 14.26 22.10
C TYR A 529 -25.16 14.16 20.58
N LEU A 530 -24.34 14.96 19.87
CA LEU A 530 -24.40 15.14 18.42
C LEU A 530 -23.04 14.85 17.78
N HIS A 531 -23.02 13.90 16.86
CA HIS A 531 -21.90 13.62 15.98
C HIS A 531 -22.07 14.32 14.63
N VAL A 532 -20.96 14.81 14.09
CA VAL A 532 -20.89 15.35 12.73
C VAL A 532 -19.79 14.62 11.98
N ASP A 533 -20.17 13.88 10.95
CA ASP A 533 -19.32 12.91 10.24
C ASP A 533 -18.53 12.01 11.23
N ARG A 534 -19.27 11.42 12.20
CA ARG A 534 -18.75 10.55 13.27
C ARG A 534 -17.85 11.24 14.30
N VAL A 535 -17.67 12.57 14.23
CA VAL A 535 -16.92 13.33 15.24
C VAL A 535 -17.90 13.97 16.23
N LEU A 536 -17.76 13.65 17.51
CA LEU A 536 -18.50 14.31 18.58
C LEU A 536 -18.26 15.83 18.54
N LYS A 537 -19.31 16.62 18.30
CA LYS A 537 -19.25 18.09 18.28
C LYS A 537 -19.94 18.74 19.46
N TRP A 538 -20.89 18.05 20.08
CA TRP A 538 -21.68 18.59 21.16
C TRP A 538 -22.25 17.47 22.04
N GLY A 539 -22.40 17.73 23.34
CA GLY A 539 -22.87 16.75 24.31
C GLY A 539 -21.73 15.96 24.98
N PRO A 540 -22.07 15.00 25.86
CA PRO A 540 -23.42 14.69 26.36
C PRO A 540 -23.97 15.82 27.24
N ARG A 541 -25.28 16.09 27.13
CA ARG A 541 -25.98 17.08 27.98
C ARG A 541 -27.42 16.69 28.20
N SER A 542 -27.80 16.62 29.47
CA SER A 542 -29.19 16.43 29.88
C SER A 542 -30.17 17.44 29.25
N MET A 543 -31.21 16.90 28.60
CA MET A 543 -32.33 17.59 27.96
C MET A 543 -33.66 16.91 28.35
N ASN A 544 -34.61 17.69 28.86
CA ASN A 544 -36.00 17.25 29.06
C ASN A 544 -36.92 17.80 27.95
N ASP A 545 -38.15 17.32 27.89
CA ASP A 545 -39.23 17.90 27.08
C ASP A 545 -39.25 19.45 27.13
N GLY A 546 -39.30 20.06 25.95
CA GLY A 546 -39.32 21.50 25.76
C GLY A 546 -37.98 22.20 26.02
N ASN A 547 -36.92 21.49 26.44
CA ASN A 547 -35.61 22.09 26.61
C ASN A 547 -35.02 22.49 25.26
N THR A 548 -34.39 23.66 25.22
CA THR A 548 -33.59 24.10 24.07
C THR A 548 -32.18 24.43 24.53
N LYS A 549 -31.18 23.85 23.88
CA LYS A 549 -29.77 24.15 24.11
C LYS A 549 -29.22 24.92 22.91
N SER A 550 -28.45 25.97 23.20
CA SER A 550 -27.73 26.70 22.15
C SER A 550 -26.50 25.93 21.71
N LEU A 551 -26.28 25.89 20.40
CA LEU A 551 -25.12 25.29 19.73
C LEU A 551 -24.19 26.37 19.15
N ALA A 552 -24.49 27.65 19.38
CA ALA A 552 -23.78 28.78 18.77
C ALA A 552 -22.30 28.92 19.18
N GLY A 553 -21.85 28.17 20.19
CA GLY A 553 -20.44 28.10 20.59
C GLY A 553 -19.61 27.06 19.83
N ILE A 554 -20.23 26.28 18.94
CA ILE A 554 -19.54 25.33 18.07
C ILE A 554 -19.06 26.08 16.84
N GLU A 555 -17.76 26.00 16.55
CA GLU A 555 -17.19 26.58 15.33
C GLU A 555 -17.85 26.00 14.08
N PRO A 556 -18.15 26.83 13.05
CA PRO A 556 -18.77 26.35 11.83
C PRO A 556 -17.97 25.21 11.18
N ILE A 557 -18.66 24.14 10.84
CA ILE A 557 -18.05 22.88 10.40
C ILE A 557 -17.91 22.91 8.89
N ARG A 558 -16.67 22.77 8.39
CA ARG A 558 -16.40 22.75 6.95
C ARG A 558 -16.88 21.45 6.33
N PHE A 559 -17.53 21.54 5.18
CA PHE A 559 -17.94 20.39 4.38
C PHE A 559 -17.99 20.77 2.89
N GLN A 560 -17.94 19.77 2.00
CA GLN A 560 -17.86 20.02 0.55
C GLN A 560 -19.21 19.89 -0.16
N ASN A 561 -19.91 18.78 0.03
CA ASN A 561 -21.16 18.46 -0.69
C ASN A 561 -22.32 18.26 0.27
N SER A 562 -22.10 17.41 1.27
CA SER A 562 -23.02 17.17 2.35
C SER A 562 -22.24 16.85 3.62
N VAL A 563 -22.95 16.89 4.74
CA VAL A 563 -22.44 16.56 6.06
C VAL A 563 -23.49 15.74 6.80
N ARG A 564 -23.06 14.63 7.39
CA ARG A 564 -23.93 13.73 8.15
C ARG A 564 -23.97 14.17 9.61
N LEU A 565 -25.18 14.25 10.15
CA LEU A 565 -25.46 14.49 11.56
C LEU A 565 -26.11 13.25 12.15
N ASP A 566 -25.56 12.76 13.26
CA ASP A 566 -26.14 11.66 14.05
C ASP A 566 -26.40 12.18 15.47
N LEU A 567 -27.61 11.95 15.97
CA LEU A 567 -28.01 12.31 17.33
C LEU A 567 -28.16 11.03 18.15
N TYR A 568 -27.64 11.06 19.37
CA TYR A 568 -27.64 9.94 20.29
C TYR A 568 -28.13 10.38 21.66
N ASP A 569 -28.67 9.42 22.41
CA ASP A 569 -28.83 9.50 23.85
C ASP A 569 -27.75 8.66 24.54
N GLN A 570 -27.26 9.11 25.70
CA GLN A 570 -26.28 8.36 26.48
C GLN A 570 -26.97 7.77 27.71
N ASP A 571 -27.28 6.48 27.69
CA ASP A 571 -27.83 5.83 28.87
C ASP A 571 -26.85 5.90 30.06
N SER A 572 -27.30 6.55 31.13
CA SER A 572 -26.51 6.65 32.36
C SER A 572 -26.69 5.45 33.30
N GLY A 573 -27.30 4.36 32.83
CA GLY A 573 -27.95 3.34 33.66
C GLY A 573 -27.26 1.98 33.82
N SER A 574 -26.52 1.46 32.85
CA SER A 574 -25.94 0.10 32.94
C SER A 574 -24.65 -0.03 32.13
N TRP A 575 -23.77 -0.95 32.51
CA TRP A 575 -22.57 -1.29 31.72
C TRP A 575 -22.89 -2.21 30.53
N TYR A 576 -24.17 -2.30 30.18
CA TYR A 576 -24.72 -3.19 29.15
C TYR A 576 -25.72 -2.50 28.22
N ASP A 577 -26.15 -1.26 28.50
CA ASP A 577 -26.89 -0.49 27.51
C ASP A 577 -25.90 0.29 26.65
N SER A 578 -26.15 0.29 25.35
CA SER A 578 -25.36 1.01 24.36
C SER A 578 -26.11 2.29 24.07
N ASP A 579 -25.41 3.43 24.04
CA ASP A 579 -25.97 4.73 23.64
C ASP A 579 -26.98 4.62 22.49
N ASP A 580 -28.23 5.03 22.73
CA ASP A 580 -29.32 4.89 21.79
C ASP A 580 -29.17 5.86 20.61
N HIS A 581 -29.27 5.32 19.40
CA HIS A 581 -29.13 6.11 18.17
C HIS A 581 -30.49 6.68 17.75
N ILE A 582 -30.82 7.85 18.26
CA ILE A 582 -32.12 8.52 18.02
C ILE A 582 -32.43 8.64 16.51
N ASP A 583 -31.59 9.32 15.72
CA ASP A 583 -31.81 9.46 14.26
C ASP A 583 -30.55 10.02 13.56
N LYS A 584 -30.60 10.09 12.22
CA LYS A 584 -29.58 10.72 11.38
C LYS A 584 -30.19 11.65 10.33
N VAL A 585 -29.48 12.74 10.03
CA VAL A 585 -29.86 13.70 8.98
C VAL A 585 -28.65 14.04 8.12
N ILE A 586 -28.87 14.20 6.81
CA ILE A 586 -27.87 14.70 5.87
C ILE A 586 -28.23 16.14 5.50
N ILE A 587 -27.29 17.07 5.71
CA ILE A 587 -27.41 18.45 5.24
C ILE A 587 -26.55 18.59 4.01
N SER A 588 -27.10 19.12 2.92
CA SER A 588 -26.37 19.35 1.67
C SER A 588 -26.10 20.83 1.41
N THR A 589 -25.18 21.12 0.50
CA THR A 589 -24.89 22.48 0.02
C THR A 589 -26.10 23.15 -0.64
N GLY A 590 -27.15 22.40 -1.01
CA GLY A 590 -28.41 22.92 -1.50
C GLY A 590 -29.14 23.83 -0.50
N ASP A 591 -28.76 23.80 0.77
CA ASP A 591 -29.27 24.70 1.81
C ASP A 591 -28.47 26.01 1.95
N SER A 592 -27.36 26.16 1.22
CA SER A 592 -26.53 27.37 1.26
C SER A 592 -27.33 28.61 0.86
N GLY A 593 -27.18 29.68 1.65
CA GLY A 593 -27.84 30.97 1.40
C GLY A 593 -29.35 30.99 1.65
N ARG A 594 -29.94 29.90 2.16
CA ARG A 594 -31.38 29.83 2.51
C ARG A 594 -31.71 30.31 3.93
N GLY A 595 -30.71 30.84 4.65
CA GLY A 595 -30.84 31.30 6.03
C GLY A 595 -30.97 30.13 7.01
N THR A 596 -31.61 30.38 8.16
CA THR A 596 -31.85 29.33 9.17
C THR A 596 -32.82 28.27 8.66
N LYS A 597 -32.42 27.02 8.78
CA LYS A 597 -33.18 25.82 8.45
C LYS A 597 -33.41 24.99 9.71
N GLU A 598 -34.35 24.05 9.63
CA GLU A 598 -34.67 23.10 10.69
C GLU A 598 -34.65 21.68 10.12
N CYS A 599 -34.10 20.73 10.88
CA CYS A 599 -34.29 19.30 10.66
C CYS A 599 -34.76 18.62 11.94
N LYS A 600 -35.39 17.46 11.79
CA LYS A 600 -35.95 16.69 12.92
C LYS A 600 -35.19 15.38 13.05
N PHE A 601 -34.98 14.97 14.30
CA PHE A 601 -34.54 13.64 14.67
C PHE A 601 -35.71 12.96 15.35
N LYS A 602 -36.09 11.77 14.91
CA LYS A 602 -37.17 11.00 15.53
C LYS A 602 -36.89 9.49 15.46
N GLY A 603 -36.61 8.91 16.62
CA GLY A 603 -36.44 7.47 16.83
C GLY A 603 -36.41 7.19 18.33
N ASP A 604 -36.55 5.92 18.68
CA ASP A 604 -36.46 5.42 20.07
C ASP A 604 -37.33 6.21 21.06
N GLY A 605 -38.56 6.52 20.67
CA GLY A 605 -39.49 7.28 21.51
C GLY A 605 -39.16 8.77 21.70
N ALA A 606 -37.98 9.26 21.27
CA ALA A 606 -37.59 10.65 21.40
C ALA A 606 -37.84 11.49 20.14
N SER A 607 -37.95 12.81 20.31
CA SER A 607 -38.09 13.75 19.21
C SER A 607 -37.36 15.07 19.43
N TYR A 608 -36.51 15.43 18.47
CA TYR A 608 -35.70 16.64 18.51
C TYR A 608 -35.87 17.49 17.24
N THR A 609 -35.60 18.79 17.37
CA THR A 609 -35.45 19.71 16.23
C THR A 609 -34.15 20.48 16.34
N LEU A 610 -33.32 20.38 15.30
CA LEU A 610 -32.08 21.12 15.17
C LEU A 610 -32.26 22.30 14.22
N LYS A 611 -31.88 23.49 14.69
CA LYS A 611 -31.71 24.69 13.88
C LYS A 611 -30.27 24.80 13.39
N TYR A 612 -30.11 25.05 12.10
CA TYR A 612 -28.80 25.21 11.47
C TYR A 612 -28.83 26.25 10.34
N GLU A 613 -27.66 26.61 9.85
CA GLU A 613 -27.47 27.49 8.69
C GLU A 613 -26.26 27.00 7.88
N VAL A 614 -26.38 26.95 6.55
CA VAL A 614 -25.27 26.62 5.64
C VAL A 614 -24.71 27.92 5.06
N LEU A 615 -23.45 28.19 5.35
CA LEU A 615 -22.68 29.34 4.88
C LEU A 615 -21.89 28.93 3.63
N SER A 616 -21.68 29.88 2.70
CA SER A 616 -20.80 29.73 1.52
C SER A 616 -19.51 30.51 1.66
#